data_AF-A0A5N8ZEM0-F1
#
_entry.id   AF-A0A5N8ZEM0-F1
#
_cell.length_a   1.000
_cell.length_b   1.000
_cell.length_c   1.000
_cell.angle_alpha   90.00
_cell.angle_beta   90.00
_cell.angle_gamma   90.00
#
_symmetry.space_group_name_H-M   'P 1'
#
loop_
_entity.id
_entity.type
_entity.pdbx_description
1 polymer ?
#
loop_
_entity_poly.entity_id
_entity_poly.type
_entity_poly.pdbx_seq_one_letter_code
_entity_poly.pdbx_strand_id
1 'polypeptide(L)'
;MKHLSFAILVLLLLVLASCGDSEAGINAAPEGGYADKNSEVVDISKSELIPEPEKATAYLSTGFWNKPMVPVAEECTGDFYFTHSLVNIEDIESIGVSPGSHIAPHDHMAYWSTGHVENVFHANGERQASRKVQIYSPADIFYIHMSINAKKEWGGYLYTCDGHAIMLGHVAEPSDELYFILSQNSPEPSCAEDSCRWDFPTFIPSGTPLFKSSGFSGGFDFGLLLAGLTAAELQQQPGYGYSITPWRTGGSGKAVCPLEYFQEPLRSEYKKFLGDFNCGPFNQDVPGTAMGFWLDSPSPDHFPGFHLRGQWEVNEWQTIWLFRDFRKTKNSRFNIAIGANMFGLDPGPQNEHSYVAANDGFKNRAWDDIKPGSLYCIELSVRENMFVVSEDVQNILMLELSEDAQQLTVEGRQTSECSKGPWRFQGMERTFYR
;
A
#
# COMPACT_ATOMS: atom_id res chain seq x y z
N MET A 1 49.86 -35.77 15.85
CA MET A 1 49.71 -35.14 14.52
C MET A 1 48.24 -35.19 14.11
N LYS A 2 47.50 -34.11 14.36
CA LYS A 2 46.19 -33.74 13.78
C LYS A 2 45.68 -32.50 14.54
N HIS A 3 46.34 -31.37 14.29
CA HIS A 3 45.85 -30.02 14.59
C HIS A 3 45.97 -29.24 13.29
N LEU A 4 44.94 -29.31 12.46
CA LEU A 4 44.61 -28.38 11.39
C LEU A 4 43.25 -28.86 10.84
N SER A 5 42.42 -27.93 10.37
CA SER A 5 41.04 -28.13 9.86
C SER A 5 39.89 -27.90 10.84
N PHE A 6 39.97 -26.85 11.67
CA PHE A 6 38.77 -26.23 12.26
C PHE A 6 38.67 -24.71 11.99
N ALA A 7 39.51 -24.17 11.11
CA ALA A 7 39.54 -22.74 10.75
C ALA A 7 39.13 -22.44 9.29
N ILE A 8 38.61 -23.42 8.54
CA ILE A 8 38.18 -23.23 7.14
C ILE A 8 36.66 -23.34 6.97
N LEU A 9 35.90 -23.71 8.01
CA LEU A 9 34.44 -23.86 7.90
C LEU A 9 33.63 -22.61 8.31
N VAL A 10 34.29 -21.56 8.83
CA VAL A 10 33.61 -20.31 9.23
C VAL A 10 33.84 -19.18 8.22
N LEU A 11 34.75 -19.36 7.25
CA LEU A 11 34.99 -18.39 6.17
C LEU A 11 34.22 -18.69 4.87
N LEU A 12 33.52 -19.83 4.76
CA LEU A 12 32.71 -20.19 3.58
C LEU A 12 31.22 -19.84 3.70
N LEU A 13 30.79 -19.29 4.85
CA LEU A 13 29.42 -18.80 5.08
C LEU A 13 29.30 -17.27 4.92
N LEU A 14 30.35 -16.60 4.45
CA LEU A 14 30.44 -15.13 4.32
C LEU A 14 30.83 -14.65 2.91
N VAL A 15 30.81 -15.52 1.89
CA VAL A 15 31.20 -15.16 0.50
C VAL A 15 30.23 -15.72 -0.57
N LEU A 16 28.92 -15.77 -0.28
CA LEU A 16 27.89 -16.05 -1.31
C LEU A 16 26.75 -15.02 -1.33
N ALA A 17 27.05 -13.77 -0.96
CA ALA A 17 26.17 -12.63 -1.16
C ALA A 17 26.97 -11.38 -1.56
N SER A 18 27.75 -11.47 -2.63
CA SER A 18 28.38 -10.31 -3.28
C SER A 18 28.93 -10.72 -4.66
N CYS A 19 28.69 -9.85 -5.65
CA CYS A 19 28.93 -9.97 -7.11
C CYS A 19 27.79 -10.70 -7.85
N GLY A 20 27.02 -10.10 -8.76
CA GLY A 20 27.19 -8.85 -9.51
C GLY A 20 26.91 -9.12 -10.99
N ASP A 21 26.28 -8.15 -11.67
CA ASP A 21 25.84 -8.07 -13.07
C ASP A 21 24.39 -8.52 -13.31
N SER A 22 23.50 -7.77 -13.96
CA SER A 22 23.39 -6.37 -14.37
C SER A 22 21.99 -6.24 -15.01
N GLU A 23 21.31 -5.11 -14.82
CA GLU A 23 20.16 -4.64 -15.62
C GLU A 23 18.83 -5.43 -15.55
N ALA A 24 17.94 -5.03 -14.64
CA ALA A 24 16.50 -4.86 -14.91
C ALA A 24 15.84 -4.18 -13.69
N GLY A 25 15.27 -3.00 -13.91
CA GLY A 25 14.56 -2.23 -12.90
C GLY A 25 13.40 -3.04 -12.30
N ILE A 26 13.30 -2.96 -10.97
CA ILE A 26 12.15 -3.44 -10.21
C ILE A 26 11.03 -2.45 -10.50
N ASN A 27 10.23 -2.74 -11.53
CA ASN A 27 9.05 -1.94 -11.85
C ASN A 27 7.91 -2.34 -10.91
N ALA A 28 7.37 -1.32 -10.26
CA ALA A 28 6.06 -1.33 -9.62
C ALA A 28 4.99 -1.93 -10.53
N ALA A 29 3.90 -2.40 -9.92
CA ALA A 29 2.67 -2.72 -10.62
C ALA A 29 2.34 -1.58 -11.61
N PRO A 30 1.85 -1.89 -12.83
CA PRO A 30 1.68 -0.87 -13.85
C PRO A 30 0.64 0.15 -13.41
N GLU A 31 1.11 1.35 -13.04
CA GLU A 31 0.32 2.57 -12.97
C GLU A 31 -0.29 2.83 -14.35
N GLY A 32 -1.62 2.81 -14.41
CA GLY A 32 -2.38 3.14 -15.61
C GLY A 32 -2.41 4.65 -15.81
N GLY A 33 -1.30 5.25 -16.24
CA GLY A 33 -1.19 6.69 -16.49
C GLY A 33 -0.53 7.02 -17.82
N TYR A 34 -1.19 6.75 -18.95
CA TYR A 34 -0.74 7.34 -20.24
C TYR A 34 -1.46 8.68 -20.46
N ALA A 35 -0.73 9.76 -20.20
CA ALA A 35 -1.06 11.09 -20.71
C ALA A 35 -0.92 11.08 -22.23
N ASP A 36 -2.06 11.17 -22.93
CA ASP A 36 -2.12 11.19 -24.38
C ASP A 36 -1.53 12.50 -24.93
N LYS A 37 -0.38 12.41 -25.60
CA LYS A 37 0.18 13.50 -26.40
C LYS A 37 -0.51 13.49 -27.76
N ASN A 38 -1.73 14.01 -27.82
CA ASN A 38 -2.36 14.65 -28.99
C ASN A 38 -3.86 14.89 -28.72
N SER A 39 -4.22 15.81 -27.82
CA SER A 39 -5.61 16.27 -27.73
C SER A 39 -5.85 17.41 -28.72
N GLU A 40 -6.39 17.10 -29.89
CA GLU A 40 -7.24 18.07 -30.59
C GLU A 40 -8.46 18.35 -29.70
N VAL A 41 -8.78 19.63 -29.57
CA VAL A 41 -9.90 20.12 -28.76
C VAL A 41 -11.21 19.61 -29.37
N VAL A 42 -11.82 18.61 -28.75
CA VAL A 42 -13.19 18.19 -29.06
C VAL A 42 -14.12 18.88 -28.07
N ASP A 43 -14.90 19.82 -28.60
CA ASP A 43 -15.99 20.51 -27.93
C ASP A 43 -17.15 19.54 -27.70
N ILE A 44 -17.44 19.20 -26.44
CA ILE A 44 -18.56 18.32 -26.09
C ILE A 44 -19.59 19.12 -25.30
N SER A 45 -20.52 19.72 -26.04
CA SER A 45 -21.84 20.07 -25.52
C SER A 45 -22.77 18.85 -25.59
N LYS A 46 -23.47 18.59 -24.46
CA LYS A 46 -24.52 17.58 -24.15
C LYS A 46 -24.05 16.65 -23.02
N SER A 47 -24.28 16.95 -21.75
CA SER A 47 -25.58 16.97 -21.02
C SER A 47 -26.34 15.64 -21.08
N GLU A 48 -26.06 14.75 -20.13
CA GLU A 48 -27.06 14.09 -19.26
C GLU A 48 -26.32 13.21 -18.24
N LEU A 49 -26.81 13.18 -16.99
CA LEU A 49 -26.23 12.56 -15.76
C LEU A 49 -25.37 13.47 -14.86
N ILE A 50 -25.73 14.76 -14.71
CA ILE A 50 -25.30 15.54 -13.55
C ILE A 50 -26.43 15.47 -12.50
N PRO A 51 -26.21 14.87 -11.30
CA PRO A 51 -27.21 14.90 -10.25
C PRO A 51 -27.48 16.35 -9.81
N GLU A 52 -28.74 16.66 -9.47
CA GLU A 52 -29.18 18.02 -9.18
C GLU A 52 -28.29 18.74 -8.13
N PRO A 53 -27.99 20.03 -8.36
CA PRO A 53 -26.99 20.80 -7.61
C PRO A 53 -27.30 20.95 -6.11
N GLU A 54 -28.55 20.80 -5.67
CA GLU A 54 -28.93 20.90 -4.26
C GLU A 54 -28.57 19.65 -3.42
N LYS A 55 -28.36 18.47 -4.04
CA LYS A 55 -27.88 17.26 -3.32
C LYS A 55 -26.36 17.17 -3.28
N ALA A 56 -25.65 17.89 -4.15
CA ALA A 56 -24.18 17.95 -4.15
C ALA A 56 -23.63 18.82 -3.00
N THR A 57 -24.41 19.81 -2.54
CA THR A 57 -23.97 20.84 -1.59
C THR A 57 -23.75 20.33 -0.16
N ALA A 58 -24.42 19.25 0.26
CA ALA A 58 -24.23 18.65 1.59
C ALA A 58 -23.01 17.71 1.67
N TYR A 59 -22.55 17.14 0.55
CA TYR A 59 -21.39 16.25 0.49
C TYR A 59 -20.07 17.00 0.31
N LEU A 60 -20.13 18.17 -0.34
CA LEU A 60 -18.97 19.03 -0.56
C LEU A 60 -18.54 19.80 0.70
N SER A 61 -19.38 19.86 1.74
CA SER A 61 -19.07 20.62 2.96
C SER A 61 -18.15 19.87 3.95
N THR A 62 -17.91 18.57 3.78
CA THR A 62 -17.07 17.76 4.69
C THR A 62 -15.75 17.28 4.08
N GLY A 63 -15.47 17.55 2.80
CA GLY A 63 -14.21 17.19 2.12
C GLY A 63 -13.94 15.69 1.91
N PHE A 64 -14.62 14.81 2.64
CA PHE A 64 -14.42 13.36 2.64
C PHE A 64 -15.40 12.63 1.69
N TRP A 65 -14.87 11.95 0.66
CA TRP A 65 -15.67 11.10 -0.24
C TRP A 65 -15.36 9.61 -0.04
N ASN A 66 -16.41 8.82 0.16
CA ASN A 66 -16.33 7.38 0.28
C ASN A 66 -17.57 6.67 -0.29
N LYS A 67 -17.99 6.99 -1.52
CA LYS A 67 -19.05 6.22 -2.17
C LYS A 67 -18.46 4.97 -2.86
N PRO A 68 -19.31 3.99 -3.20
CA PRO A 68 -18.91 2.87 -4.06
C PRO A 68 -18.26 3.36 -5.35
N MET A 69 -17.23 2.66 -5.80
CA MET A 69 -16.49 2.99 -7.02
C MET A 69 -17.14 2.39 -8.28
N VAL A 70 -18.01 1.41 -8.07
CA VAL A 70 -18.82 0.74 -9.09
C VAL A 70 -20.26 0.63 -8.58
N PRO A 71 -21.25 0.54 -9.49
CA PRO A 71 -22.65 0.49 -9.11
C PRO A 71 -23.06 -0.93 -8.66
N VAL A 72 -22.68 -1.33 -7.45
CA VAL A 72 -23.26 -2.51 -6.79
C VAL A 72 -24.63 -2.12 -6.23
N ALA A 73 -25.66 -2.91 -6.55
CA ALA A 73 -27.03 -2.64 -6.12
C ALA A 73 -27.39 -3.33 -4.80
N GLU A 74 -26.63 -4.36 -4.43
CA GLU A 74 -26.85 -5.19 -3.27
C GLU A 74 -26.36 -4.49 -2.01
N GLU A 75 -27.26 -4.33 -1.05
CA GLU A 75 -26.96 -3.76 0.27
C GLU A 75 -26.52 -4.85 1.26
N CYS A 76 -25.63 -4.51 2.19
CA CYS A 76 -25.22 -5.47 3.21
C CYS A 76 -26.36 -5.73 4.21
N THR A 77 -26.55 -6.99 4.61
CA THR A 77 -27.54 -7.36 5.63
C THR A 77 -26.95 -7.20 7.04
N GLY A 78 -26.74 -5.95 7.44
CA GLY A 78 -26.08 -5.58 8.69
C GLY A 78 -24.58 -5.29 8.50
N ASP A 79 -23.81 -5.39 9.58
CA ASP A 79 -22.36 -5.14 9.56
C ASP A 79 -21.65 -6.11 8.60
N PHE A 80 -20.72 -5.58 7.80
CA PHE A 80 -19.96 -6.38 6.85
C PHE A 80 -18.91 -7.24 7.54
N TYR A 81 -18.89 -8.54 7.19
CA TYR A 81 -17.86 -9.49 7.60
C TYR A 81 -17.61 -10.53 6.51
N PHE A 82 -16.38 -11.04 6.46
CA PHE A 82 -16.01 -12.23 5.72
C PHE A 82 -16.52 -13.49 6.44
N THR A 83 -17.25 -14.32 5.71
CA THR A 83 -17.89 -15.53 6.23
C THR A 83 -17.13 -16.80 5.88
N HIS A 84 -16.21 -16.73 4.91
CA HIS A 84 -15.45 -17.88 4.42
C HIS A 84 -13.95 -17.63 4.50
N SER A 85 -13.20 -18.74 4.54
CA SER A 85 -11.74 -18.76 4.43
C SER A 85 -11.31 -18.12 3.10
N LEU A 86 -10.29 -17.28 3.14
CA LEU A 86 -9.63 -16.77 1.94
C LEU A 86 -8.65 -17.79 1.38
N VAL A 87 -7.88 -18.43 2.26
CA VAL A 87 -6.87 -19.47 1.96
C VAL A 87 -6.86 -20.46 3.12
N ASN A 88 -6.62 -21.74 2.84
CA ASN A 88 -6.50 -22.74 3.90
C ASN A 88 -5.37 -22.36 4.87
N ILE A 89 -5.63 -22.50 6.17
CA ILE A 89 -4.69 -22.08 7.22
C ILE A 89 -3.33 -22.79 7.11
N GLU A 90 -3.32 -24.05 6.71
CA GLU A 90 -2.09 -24.83 6.51
C GLU A 90 -1.22 -24.34 5.34
N ASP A 91 -1.78 -23.52 4.47
CA ASP A 91 -1.12 -23.02 3.27
C ASP A 91 -0.38 -21.69 3.49
N ILE A 92 -0.55 -21.09 4.68
CA ILE A 92 -0.01 -19.77 5.06
C ILE A 92 1.28 -19.96 5.85
N GLU A 93 2.34 -19.26 5.46
CA GLU A 93 3.61 -19.25 6.20
C GLU A 93 3.64 -18.09 7.21
N SER A 94 3.31 -16.88 6.76
CA SER A 94 3.25 -15.69 7.60
C SER A 94 2.38 -14.60 6.97
N ILE A 95 1.93 -13.65 7.78
CA ILE A 95 1.27 -12.44 7.31
C ILE A 95 2.08 -11.25 7.82
N GLY A 96 2.56 -10.42 6.90
CA GLY A 96 3.30 -9.20 7.22
C GLY A 96 2.46 -7.96 6.97
N VAL A 97 2.69 -6.90 7.75
CA VAL A 97 2.02 -5.60 7.54
C VAL A 97 3.06 -4.52 7.29
N SER A 98 3.07 -3.95 6.08
CA SER A 98 4.02 -2.91 5.65
C SER A 98 3.47 -2.22 4.41
N PRO A 99 3.94 -1.00 4.07
CA PRO A 99 3.71 -0.43 2.74
C PRO A 99 4.35 -1.26 1.61
N GLY A 100 5.34 -2.10 1.92
CA GLY A 100 6.10 -2.82 0.91
C GLY A 100 6.97 -1.82 0.15
N SER A 101 6.93 -1.86 -1.18
CA SER A 101 7.61 -0.86 -2.03
C SER A 101 6.81 0.43 -2.25
N HIS A 102 5.57 0.50 -1.76
CA HIS A 102 4.71 1.68 -1.93
C HIS A 102 5.15 2.82 -1.03
N ILE A 103 4.94 4.04 -1.50
CA ILE A 103 5.24 5.25 -0.72
C ILE A 103 4.03 5.66 0.09
N ALA A 104 2.84 5.57 -0.52
CA ALA A 104 1.59 5.89 0.12
C ALA A 104 1.10 4.72 0.99
N PRO A 105 0.25 4.99 2.01
CA PRO A 105 -0.65 3.96 2.50
C PRO A 105 -1.34 3.33 1.31
N HIS A 106 -1.42 2.00 1.26
CA HIS A 106 -2.01 1.27 0.14
C HIS A 106 -3.18 0.41 0.61
N ASP A 107 -4.04 -0.01 -0.30
CA ASP A 107 -5.25 -0.79 0.02
C ASP A 107 -4.99 -2.24 0.47
N HIS A 108 -3.78 -2.75 0.30
CA HIS A 108 -3.38 -4.13 0.58
C HIS A 108 -2.13 -4.25 1.46
N MET A 109 -2.02 -3.41 2.49
CA MET A 109 -0.86 -3.42 3.40
C MET A 109 -0.62 -4.75 4.14
N ALA A 110 -1.56 -5.71 4.08
CA ALA A 110 -1.38 -7.05 4.62
C ALA A 110 -0.94 -8.02 3.51
N TYR A 111 0.35 -8.40 3.55
CA TYR A 111 0.95 -9.35 2.63
C TYR A 111 0.87 -10.78 3.18
N TRP A 112 0.36 -11.72 2.38
CA TRP A 112 0.16 -13.12 2.78
C TRP A 112 1.22 -14.00 2.15
N SER A 113 2.24 -14.37 2.94
CA SER A 113 3.33 -15.22 2.48
C SER A 113 2.92 -16.69 2.42
N THR A 114 3.38 -17.36 1.37
CA THR A 114 3.16 -18.78 1.13
C THR A 114 4.50 -19.50 1.06
N GLY A 115 4.52 -20.77 1.48
CA GLY A 115 5.75 -21.55 1.69
C GLY A 115 6.77 -21.44 0.54
N HIS A 116 8.04 -21.18 0.86
CA HIS A 116 9.11 -21.10 -0.14
C HIS A 116 9.25 -22.38 -0.98
N VAL A 117 9.60 -22.23 -2.26
CA VAL A 117 9.92 -23.35 -3.16
C VAL A 117 11.30 -23.16 -3.81
N GLU A 118 12.08 -24.24 -3.84
CA GLU A 118 13.39 -24.26 -4.48
C GLU A 118 13.35 -24.97 -5.83
N ASN A 119 14.04 -24.39 -6.82
CA ASN A 119 14.23 -24.99 -8.15
C ASN A 119 12.94 -25.31 -8.92
N VAL A 120 11.86 -24.57 -8.63
CA VAL A 120 10.62 -24.59 -9.42
C VAL A 120 10.61 -23.39 -10.35
N PHE A 121 10.18 -23.58 -11.59
CA PHE A 121 10.16 -22.55 -12.61
C PHE A 121 8.77 -22.45 -13.24
N HIS A 122 8.38 -21.23 -13.57
CA HIS A 122 7.19 -20.93 -14.34
C HIS A 122 7.39 -21.35 -15.80
N ALA A 123 6.28 -21.45 -16.56
CA ALA A 123 6.33 -21.82 -17.98
C ALA A 123 7.14 -20.82 -18.84
N ASN A 124 7.30 -19.58 -18.39
CA ASN A 124 8.11 -18.56 -19.03
C ASN A 124 9.62 -18.66 -18.69
N GLY A 125 10.03 -19.65 -17.87
CA GLY A 125 11.41 -19.88 -17.47
C GLY A 125 11.87 -19.10 -16.23
N GLU A 126 11.03 -18.24 -15.67
CA GLU A 126 11.34 -17.51 -14.44
C GLU A 126 11.22 -18.40 -13.20
N ARG A 127 12.02 -18.12 -12.16
CA ARG A 127 12.00 -18.91 -10.92
C ARG A 127 10.75 -18.59 -10.11
N GLN A 128 10.09 -19.62 -9.62
CA GLN A 128 8.99 -19.51 -8.65
C GLN A 128 9.58 -19.27 -7.26
N ALA A 129 9.13 -18.22 -6.59
CA ALA A 129 9.58 -17.82 -5.26
C ALA A 129 8.81 -18.52 -4.13
N SER A 130 7.53 -18.83 -4.35
CA SER A 130 6.66 -19.42 -3.32
C SER A 130 5.66 -20.43 -3.88
N ARG A 131 5.09 -21.28 -3.02
CA ARG A 131 4.11 -22.29 -3.40
C ARG A 131 2.81 -21.61 -3.86
N LYS A 132 2.29 -22.03 -5.01
CA LYS A 132 0.97 -21.59 -5.47
C LYS A 132 -0.12 -22.19 -4.58
N VAL A 133 -0.98 -21.36 -4.00
CA VAL A 133 -2.09 -21.77 -3.11
C VAL A 133 -3.42 -21.32 -3.70
N GLN A 134 -4.50 -22.04 -3.40
CA GLN A 134 -5.84 -21.67 -3.85
C GLN A 134 -6.39 -20.54 -2.98
N ILE A 135 -6.88 -19.49 -3.63
CA ILE A 135 -7.60 -18.37 -3.01
C ILE A 135 -9.09 -18.55 -3.28
N TYR A 136 -9.90 -18.34 -2.25
CA TYR A 136 -11.35 -18.49 -2.25
C TYR A 136 -12.03 -17.16 -1.96
N SER A 137 -13.28 -17.02 -2.39
CA SER A 137 -14.05 -15.81 -2.10
C SER A 137 -14.43 -15.75 -0.63
N PRO A 138 -13.99 -14.74 0.16
CA PRO A 138 -14.31 -14.69 1.59
C PRO A 138 -15.71 -14.12 1.86
N ALA A 139 -16.34 -13.51 0.87
CA ALA A 139 -17.69 -12.95 0.86
C ALA A 139 -18.33 -13.13 -0.52
N ASP A 140 -19.64 -12.85 -0.63
CA ASP A 140 -20.32 -12.83 -1.92
C ASP A 140 -19.83 -11.63 -2.74
N ILE A 141 -19.55 -11.87 -4.03
CA ILE A 141 -19.08 -10.86 -4.98
C ILE A 141 -20.21 -10.54 -5.94
N PHE A 142 -20.40 -9.24 -6.20
CA PHE A 142 -21.42 -8.69 -7.09
C PHE A 142 -20.83 -7.96 -8.31
N TYR A 143 -19.53 -7.72 -8.31
CA TYR A 143 -18.85 -7.03 -9.40
C TYR A 143 -17.37 -7.42 -9.49
N ILE A 144 -16.88 -7.63 -10.72
CA ILE A 144 -15.47 -7.89 -11.02
C ILE A 144 -14.83 -6.66 -11.65
N HIS A 145 -13.67 -6.27 -11.14
CA HIS A 145 -12.77 -5.31 -11.76
C HIS A 145 -11.34 -5.84 -11.66
N MET A 146 -10.98 -6.77 -12.55
CA MET A 146 -9.69 -7.48 -12.53
C MET A 146 -8.91 -7.23 -13.81
N SER A 147 -7.59 -7.18 -13.73
CA SER A 147 -6.71 -7.09 -14.88
C SER A 147 -5.64 -8.17 -14.86
N ILE A 148 -5.10 -8.47 -16.04
CA ILE A 148 -3.91 -9.30 -16.24
C ILE A 148 -2.86 -8.48 -16.97
N ASN A 149 -1.60 -8.59 -16.57
CA ASN A 149 -0.46 -7.91 -17.19
C ASN A 149 0.34 -8.80 -18.16
N ALA A 150 1.39 -8.24 -18.76
CA ALA A 150 2.29 -8.91 -19.71
C ALA A 150 2.94 -10.18 -19.14
N LYS A 151 3.19 -10.19 -17.82
CA LYS A 151 3.78 -11.32 -17.09
C LYS A 151 2.75 -12.38 -16.72
N LYS A 152 1.50 -12.23 -17.17
CA LYS A 152 0.34 -13.07 -16.83
C LYS A 152 0.02 -13.09 -15.34
N GLU A 153 0.42 -12.05 -14.62
CA GLU A 153 0.02 -11.84 -13.25
C GLU A 153 -1.28 -11.03 -13.22
N TRP A 154 -2.19 -11.50 -12.40
CA TRP A 154 -3.51 -10.92 -12.21
C TRP A 154 -3.54 -10.05 -10.96
N GLY A 155 -4.37 -9.02 -10.99
CA GLY A 155 -4.65 -8.19 -9.84
C GLY A 155 -5.85 -7.27 -10.09
N GLY A 156 -6.38 -6.69 -9.02
CA GLY A 156 -7.51 -5.78 -9.09
C GLY A 156 -8.45 -5.94 -7.91
N TYR A 157 -9.74 -5.72 -8.17
CA TYR A 157 -10.77 -5.59 -7.16
C TYR A 157 -11.98 -6.49 -7.45
N LEU A 158 -12.50 -7.08 -6.39
CA LEU A 158 -13.78 -7.78 -6.37
C LEU A 158 -14.69 -7.01 -5.40
N TYR A 159 -15.91 -6.65 -5.82
CA TYR A 159 -16.80 -5.85 -4.99
C TYR A 159 -17.90 -6.68 -4.36
N THR A 160 -18.15 -6.43 -3.09
CA THR A 160 -19.21 -7.06 -2.29
C THR A 160 -20.40 -6.11 -2.13
N CYS A 161 -21.35 -6.47 -1.26
CA CYS A 161 -22.46 -5.60 -0.87
C CYS A 161 -21.97 -4.20 -0.43
N ASP A 162 -22.84 -3.20 -0.59
CA ASP A 162 -22.56 -1.78 -0.39
C ASP A 162 -21.35 -1.26 -1.21
N GLY A 163 -20.86 -2.03 -2.19
CA GLY A 163 -19.71 -1.69 -3.00
C GLY A 163 -18.39 -1.63 -2.23
N HIS A 164 -18.27 -2.34 -1.10
CA HIS A 164 -16.96 -2.58 -0.48
C HIS A 164 -16.09 -3.38 -1.46
N ALA A 165 -14.77 -3.17 -1.42
CA ALA A 165 -13.86 -3.75 -2.39
C ALA A 165 -12.81 -4.62 -1.70
N ILE A 166 -12.69 -5.86 -2.16
CA ILE A 166 -11.58 -6.75 -1.87
C ILE A 166 -10.52 -6.52 -2.93
N MET A 167 -9.30 -6.14 -2.53
CA MET A 167 -8.16 -6.08 -3.44
C MET A 167 -7.42 -7.40 -3.42
N LEU A 168 -7.08 -7.90 -4.61
CA LEU A 168 -6.15 -9.03 -4.80
C LEU A 168 -5.00 -8.60 -5.71
N GLY A 169 -3.79 -8.93 -5.31
CA GLY A 169 -2.56 -8.68 -6.07
C GLY A 169 -1.66 -9.91 -6.04
N HIS A 170 -0.75 -10.00 -7.03
CA HIS A 170 0.13 -11.16 -7.20
C HIS A 170 -0.62 -12.51 -7.26
N VAL A 171 -1.78 -12.53 -7.91
CA VAL A 171 -2.52 -13.78 -8.19
C VAL A 171 -2.30 -14.21 -9.65
N ALA A 172 -2.57 -15.47 -9.96
CA ALA A 172 -2.43 -16.03 -11.31
C ALA A 172 -3.70 -16.76 -11.71
N GLU A 173 -3.56 -17.76 -12.60
CA GLU A 173 -4.60 -18.64 -13.15
C GLU A 173 -5.92 -18.61 -12.37
N PRO A 174 -7.02 -18.07 -12.97
CA PRO A 174 -8.34 -18.21 -12.38
C PRO A 174 -8.69 -19.70 -12.23
N SER A 175 -9.51 -20.03 -11.24
CA SER A 175 -10.12 -21.35 -11.10
C SER A 175 -10.96 -21.68 -12.33
N ASP A 176 -11.32 -22.96 -12.52
CA ASP A 176 -12.19 -23.36 -13.61
C ASP A 176 -13.56 -22.66 -13.53
N GLU A 177 -14.07 -22.47 -12.30
CA GLU A 177 -15.32 -21.76 -12.04
C GLU A 177 -15.22 -20.27 -12.42
N LEU A 178 -14.15 -19.59 -11.98
CA LEU A 178 -13.96 -18.18 -12.30
C LEU A 178 -13.67 -17.99 -13.79
N TYR A 179 -12.87 -18.87 -14.39
CA TYR A 179 -12.58 -18.85 -15.82
C TYR A 179 -13.86 -18.99 -16.64
N PHE A 180 -14.76 -19.91 -16.24
CA PHE A 180 -16.06 -20.04 -16.88
C PHE A 180 -16.83 -18.72 -16.83
N ILE A 181 -16.93 -18.09 -15.66
CA ILE A 181 -17.53 -16.76 -15.50
C ILE A 181 -16.85 -15.77 -16.44
N LEU A 182 -15.54 -15.57 -16.35
CA LEU A 182 -14.79 -14.62 -17.18
C LEU A 182 -14.97 -14.85 -18.69
N SER A 183 -15.18 -16.10 -19.14
CA SER A 183 -15.35 -16.48 -20.55
C SER A 183 -16.77 -16.28 -21.10
N GLN A 184 -17.79 -16.30 -20.25
CA GLN A 184 -19.20 -16.22 -20.66
C GLN A 184 -19.75 -14.79 -20.65
N ASN A 185 -18.98 -13.82 -20.16
CA ASN A 185 -19.49 -12.48 -19.89
C ASN A 185 -19.37 -11.51 -21.08
N SER A 186 -20.34 -10.60 -21.12
CA SER A 186 -20.38 -9.44 -22.01
C SER A 186 -20.44 -8.18 -21.14
N PRO A 187 -19.59 -7.17 -21.39
CA PRO A 187 -18.69 -7.04 -22.54
C PRO A 187 -17.46 -7.96 -22.48
N GLU A 188 -16.88 -8.24 -23.64
CA GLU A 188 -15.54 -8.84 -23.75
C GLU A 188 -14.52 -8.00 -22.95
N PRO A 189 -13.45 -8.60 -22.43
CA PRO A 189 -12.42 -7.85 -21.73
C PRO A 189 -11.83 -6.76 -22.62
N SER A 190 -11.59 -5.59 -22.05
CA SER A 190 -10.85 -4.53 -22.72
C SER A 190 -9.38 -4.92 -22.75
N CYS A 191 -8.86 -5.26 -23.93
CA CYS A 191 -7.48 -5.68 -24.11
C CYS A 191 -6.67 -4.62 -24.86
N ALA A 192 -5.47 -4.34 -24.34
CA ALA A 192 -4.37 -3.65 -25.00
C ALA A 192 -3.28 -4.68 -25.40
N GLU A 193 -2.17 -4.23 -26.01
CA GLU A 193 -1.11 -5.12 -26.51
C GLU A 193 -0.65 -6.18 -25.48
N ASP A 194 -0.47 -5.76 -24.22
CA ASP A 194 0.10 -6.60 -23.17
C ASP A 194 -0.77 -6.71 -21.90
N SER A 195 -2.04 -6.31 -21.97
CA SER A 195 -2.94 -6.42 -20.80
C SER A 195 -4.39 -6.57 -21.21
N CYS A 196 -5.17 -7.23 -20.35
CA CYS A 196 -6.62 -7.31 -20.48
C CYS A 196 -7.28 -6.94 -19.16
N ARG A 197 -8.44 -6.29 -19.23
CA ARG A 197 -9.23 -5.87 -18.08
C ARG A 197 -10.66 -6.38 -18.21
N TRP A 198 -11.14 -7.01 -17.15
CA TRP A 198 -12.51 -7.43 -16.95
C TRP A 198 -13.18 -6.47 -15.98
N ASP A 199 -14.32 -5.91 -16.39
CA ASP A 199 -15.05 -4.88 -15.66
C ASP A 199 -16.56 -5.06 -15.90
N PHE A 200 -17.23 -5.83 -15.03
CA PHE A 200 -18.65 -6.18 -15.21
C PHE A 200 -19.32 -6.69 -13.93
N PRO A 201 -20.66 -6.53 -13.81
CA PRO A 201 -21.43 -7.09 -12.70
C PRO A 201 -21.60 -8.60 -12.82
N THR A 202 -21.44 -9.33 -11.72
CA THR A 202 -21.63 -10.80 -11.69
C THR A 202 -21.78 -11.29 -10.26
N PHE A 203 -22.43 -12.43 -10.08
CA PHE A 203 -22.56 -13.04 -8.77
C PHE A 203 -21.59 -14.21 -8.59
N ILE A 204 -20.70 -14.11 -7.61
CA ILE A 204 -19.87 -15.22 -7.14
C ILE A 204 -20.19 -15.46 -5.67
N PRO A 205 -20.71 -16.65 -5.31
CA PRO A 205 -20.96 -16.94 -3.91
C PRO A 205 -19.66 -17.04 -3.12
N SER A 206 -19.74 -16.67 -1.84
CA SER A 206 -18.69 -16.90 -0.87
C SER A 206 -18.30 -18.39 -0.80
N GLY A 207 -17.01 -18.66 -0.58
CA GLY A 207 -16.40 -19.99 -0.62
C GLY A 207 -16.04 -20.50 -2.02
N THR A 208 -16.41 -19.80 -3.10
CA THR A 208 -16.00 -20.20 -4.46
C THR A 208 -14.49 -20.05 -4.66
N PRO A 209 -13.79 -21.04 -5.25
CA PRO A 209 -12.41 -20.89 -5.68
C PRO A 209 -12.28 -19.73 -6.70
N LEU A 210 -11.38 -18.78 -6.48
CA LEU A 210 -11.19 -17.61 -7.32
C LEU A 210 -9.94 -17.73 -8.20
N PHE A 211 -8.77 -17.57 -7.60
CA PHE A 211 -7.47 -17.57 -8.27
C PHE A 211 -6.50 -18.45 -7.49
N LYS A 212 -5.36 -18.78 -8.09
CA LYS A 212 -4.19 -19.23 -7.31
C LYS A 212 -3.26 -18.05 -7.05
N SER A 213 -2.47 -18.08 -5.98
CA SER A 213 -1.34 -17.16 -5.85
C SER A 213 -0.36 -17.35 -7.03
N SER A 214 0.31 -16.27 -7.45
CA SER A 214 1.12 -16.32 -8.67
C SER A 214 2.35 -17.20 -8.51
N GLY A 215 2.95 -17.18 -7.32
CA GLY A 215 4.23 -17.82 -7.02
C GLY A 215 5.45 -17.03 -7.52
N PHE A 216 5.26 -15.93 -8.25
CA PHE A 216 6.36 -15.03 -8.66
C PHE A 216 6.89 -14.22 -7.48
N SER A 217 6.00 -13.80 -6.59
CA SER A 217 6.36 -13.19 -5.31
C SER A 217 6.37 -14.25 -4.20
N GLY A 218 6.76 -13.87 -2.98
CA GLY A 218 6.73 -14.73 -1.80
C GLY A 218 5.32 -15.13 -1.30
N GLY A 219 4.24 -14.82 -2.05
CA GLY A 219 2.89 -14.77 -1.51
C GLY A 219 1.88 -14.07 -2.44
N PHE A 220 0.90 -13.40 -1.85
CA PHE A 220 -0.09 -12.58 -2.55
C PHE A 220 -0.59 -11.41 -1.69
N ASP A 221 -1.18 -10.42 -2.34
CA ASP A 221 -1.75 -9.25 -1.67
C ASP A 221 -3.24 -9.44 -1.41
N PHE A 222 -3.69 -9.03 -0.22
CA PHE A 222 -5.10 -9.03 0.13
C PHE A 222 -5.47 -7.76 0.89
N GLY A 223 -6.39 -7.00 0.33
CA GLY A 223 -6.85 -5.72 0.86
C GLY A 223 -8.36 -5.65 1.06
N LEU A 224 -8.80 -4.74 1.92
CA LEU A 224 -10.22 -4.42 2.09
C LEU A 224 -10.43 -2.92 2.15
N LEU A 225 -11.31 -2.44 1.28
CA LEU A 225 -11.77 -1.05 1.22
C LEU A 225 -13.25 -0.99 1.58
N LEU A 226 -13.61 -0.18 2.60
CA LEU A 226 -15.00 0.01 2.99
C LEU A 226 -15.61 1.22 2.30
N ALA A 227 -16.74 1.03 1.66
CA ALA A 227 -17.52 2.09 1.02
C ALA A 227 -18.73 2.51 1.87
N GLY A 228 -19.30 3.67 1.58
CA GLY A 228 -20.55 4.16 2.18
C GLY A 228 -20.39 4.85 3.55
N LEU A 229 -19.25 4.68 4.22
CA LEU A 229 -18.99 5.23 5.55
C LEU A 229 -18.52 6.69 5.51
N THR A 230 -18.91 7.49 6.49
CA THR A 230 -18.32 8.80 6.78
C THR A 230 -16.91 8.69 7.37
N ALA A 231 -16.15 9.79 7.40
CA ALA A 231 -14.83 9.82 8.03
C ALA A 231 -14.86 9.40 9.52
N ALA A 232 -15.90 9.83 10.25
CA ALA A 232 -16.07 9.50 11.65
C ALA A 232 -16.41 8.01 11.86
N GLU A 233 -17.19 7.42 10.95
CA GLU A 233 -17.51 5.98 10.98
C GLU A 233 -16.29 5.14 10.61
N LEU A 234 -15.47 5.56 9.64
CA LEU A 234 -14.21 4.90 9.30
C LEU A 234 -13.21 4.91 10.46
N GLN A 235 -13.09 6.01 11.19
CA GLN A 235 -12.25 6.08 12.40
C GLN A 235 -12.64 5.06 13.48
N GLN A 236 -13.89 4.60 13.47
CA GLN A 236 -14.37 3.56 14.38
C GLN A 236 -14.07 2.15 13.87
N GLN A 237 -13.66 2.01 12.61
CA GLN A 237 -13.38 0.72 12.00
C GLN A 237 -12.04 0.15 12.46
N PRO A 238 -11.97 -1.16 12.74
CA PRO A 238 -10.76 -1.80 13.21
C PRO A 238 -9.64 -1.72 12.16
N GLY A 239 -8.44 -1.32 12.60
CA GLY A 239 -7.26 -1.22 11.74
C GLY A 239 -7.27 -0.04 10.75
N TYR A 240 -8.28 0.83 10.75
CA TYR A 240 -8.32 2.01 9.89
C TYR A 240 -7.28 3.06 10.27
N GLY A 241 -7.46 3.69 11.44
CA GLY A 241 -6.65 4.82 11.90
C GLY A 241 -7.25 6.18 11.56
N TYR A 242 -6.45 7.07 10.96
CA TYR A 242 -6.86 8.43 10.58
C TYR A 242 -6.05 8.93 9.38
N SER A 243 -6.70 9.66 8.47
CA SER A 243 -6.08 10.35 7.33
C SER A 243 -6.80 11.68 7.11
N ILE A 244 -6.05 12.77 6.90
CA ILE A 244 -6.64 14.09 6.57
C ILE A 244 -7.05 14.16 5.10
N THR A 245 -6.36 13.43 4.21
CA THR A 245 -6.62 13.41 2.75
C THR A 245 -6.88 12.01 2.17
N PRO A 246 -7.80 11.23 2.74
CA PRO A 246 -8.04 9.83 2.37
C PRO A 246 -8.46 9.62 0.90
N TRP A 247 -8.97 10.65 0.23
CA TRP A 247 -9.38 10.58 -1.17
C TRP A 247 -8.23 10.70 -2.18
N ARG A 248 -7.05 11.16 -1.76
CA ARG A 248 -5.94 11.44 -2.70
C ARG A 248 -5.12 10.20 -3.09
N THR A 249 -5.20 9.14 -2.31
CA THR A 249 -4.38 7.92 -2.49
C THR A 249 -5.18 6.76 -3.08
N GLY A 250 -5.99 7.03 -4.12
CA GLY A 250 -6.53 6.01 -5.04
C GLY A 250 -7.41 4.89 -4.48
N GLY A 251 -7.66 4.86 -3.16
CA GLY A 251 -8.35 3.79 -2.47
C GLY A 251 -7.90 3.60 -1.02
N SER A 252 -6.67 3.96 -0.63
CA SER A 252 -6.13 3.60 0.69
C SER A 252 -6.72 4.37 1.87
N GLY A 253 -7.27 5.56 1.63
CA GLY A 253 -7.93 6.33 2.68
C GLY A 253 -9.27 5.77 3.15
N LYS A 254 -9.72 4.64 2.61
CA LYS A 254 -10.81 3.80 3.12
C LYS A 254 -10.38 2.35 3.37
N ALA A 255 -9.07 2.10 3.33
CA ALA A 255 -8.50 0.79 3.60
C ALA A 255 -8.50 0.50 5.09
N VAL A 256 -8.86 -0.74 5.41
CA VAL A 256 -8.88 -1.27 6.77
C VAL A 256 -8.11 -2.57 6.80
N CYS A 257 -7.70 -3.00 8.00
CA CYS A 257 -7.11 -4.33 8.12
C CYS A 257 -8.14 -5.42 7.77
N PRO A 258 -7.94 -6.21 6.70
CA PRO A 258 -8.93 -7.20 6.30
C PRO A 258 -9.02 -8.37 7.30
N LEU A 259 -7.95 -8.65 8.06
CA LEU A 259 -7.96 -9.70 9.09
C LEU A 259 -8.99 -9.45 10.19
N GLU A 260 -9.36 -8.20 10.45
CA GLU A 260 -10.34 -7.84 11.48
C GLU A 260 -11.78 -8.18 11.10
N TYR A 261 -12.04 -8.42 9.80
CA TYR A 261 -13.37 -8.62 9.24
C TYR A 261 -13.72 -10.09 9.03
N PHE A 262 -12.81 -11.03 9.29
CA PHE A 262 -13.19 -12.43 9.37
C PHE A 262 -14.03 -12.70 10.62
N GLN A 263 -15.02 -13.58 10.50
CA GLN A 263 -15.71 -14.12 11.67
C GLN A 263 -14.80 -15.08 12.44
N GLU A 264 -15.11 -15.29 13.72
CA GLU A 264 -14.45 -16.35 14.49
C GLU A 264 -14.90 -17.73 14.01
N PRO A 265 -14.01 -18.75 13.98
CA PRO A 265 -12.64 -18.73 14.51
C PRO A 265 -11.57 -18.21 13.54
N LEU A 266 -11.91 -17.97 12.26
CA LEU A 266 -10.94 -17.64 11.20
C LEU A 266 -10.12 -16.40 11.54
N ARG A 267 -10.74 -15.35 12.10
CA ARG A 267 -10.02 -14.15 12.54
C ARG A 267 -8.89 -14.47 13.51
N SER A 268 -9.18 -15.20 14.58
CA SER A 268 -8.16 -15.57 15.56
C SER A 268 -7.10 -16.50 14.96
N GLU A 269 -7.47 -17.35 14.00
CA GLU A 269 -6.53 -18.26 13.33
C GLU A 269 -5.58 -17.51 12.40
N TYR A 270 -6.08 -16.64 11.52
CA TYR A 270 -5.21 -15.86 10.64
C TYR A 270 -4.33 -14.87 11.40
N LYS A 271 -4.83 -14.25 12.49
CA LYS A 271 -4.02 -13.35 13.31
C LYS A 271 -2.80 -14.02 13.97
N LYS A 272 -2.77 -15.35 14.12
CA LYS A 272 -1.57 -16.07 14.63
C LYS A 272 -0.38 -15.90 13.68
N PHE A 273 -0.62 -15.72 12.39
CA PHE A 273 0.42 -15.57 11.37
C PHE A 273 1.01 -14.16 11.30
N LEU A 274 0.42 -13.17 11.99
CA LEU A 274 0.99 -11.83 12.09
C LEU A 274 2.32 -11.78 12.86
N GLY A 275 2.59 -12.78 13.71
CA GLY A 275 3.75 -12.76 14.60
C GLY A 275 3.81 -11.47 15.42
N ASP A 276 4.91 -10.72 15.26
CA ASP A 276 5.13 -9.44 15.93
C ASP A 276 4.39 -8.25 15.30
N PHE A 277 3.68 -8.40 14.18
CA PHE A 277 2.92 -7.30 13.57
C PHE A 277 1.57 -7.06 14.25
N ASN A 278 1.17 -5.78 14.28
CA ASN A 278 -0.20 -5.34 14.48
C ASN A 278 -0.89 -5.18 13.13
N CYS A 279 -2.17 -5.49 13.08
CA CYS A 279 -2.96 -5.24 11.88
C CYS A 279 -3.50 -3.81 11.88
N GLY A 280 -2.66 -2.89 11.42
CA GLY A 280 -2.93 -1.45 11.39
C GLY A 280 -2.57 -0.70 12.67
N PRO A 281 -2.96 0.58 12.79
CA PRO A 281 -3.75 1.34 11.81
C PRO A 281 -3.03 1.55 10.46
N PHE A 282 -3.72 1.31 9.33
CA PHE A 282 -3.14 1.50 7.99
C PHE A 282 -2.97 2.97 7.63
N ASN A 283 -3.92 3.80 8.04
CA ASN A 283 -3.85 5.24 7.88
C ASN A 283 -3.31 5.87 9.18
N GLN A 284 -2.09 6.42 9.11
CA GLN A 284 -1.40 7.01 10.25
C GLN A 284 -1.13 8.49 10.00
N ASP A 285 -2.08 9.32 10.41
CA ASP A 285 -1.98 10.78 10.37
C ASP A 285 -2.37 11.33 11.74
N VAL A 286 -1.63 12.33 12.23
CA VAL A 286 -1.94 13.04 13.47
C VAL A 286 -1.99 14.54 13.18
N PRO A 287 -3.19 15.15 13.19
CA PRO A 287 -3.37 16.57 12.91
C PRO A 287 -2.43 17.48 13.71
N GLY A 288 -1.84 18.45 13.02
CA GLY A 288 -0.90 19.39 13.63
C GLY A 288 0.48 18.79 13.98
N THR A 289 0.83 17.63 13.42
CA THR A 289 2.16 17.02 13.55
C THR A 289 2.77 16.69 12.19
N ALA A 290 3.96 16.08 12.19
CA ALA A 290 4.62 15.59 10.98
C ALA A 290 4.13 14.20 10.57
N MET A 291 3.55 13.41 11.48
CA MET A 291 3.01 12.08 11.15
C MET A 291 1.85 12.22 10.16
N GLY A 292 1.97 11.56 9.01
CA GLY A 292 1.00 11.66 7.93
C GLY A 292 1.63 11.43 6.55
N PHE A 293 0.75 11.35 5.55
CA PHE A 293 1.10 11.28 4.15
C PHE A 293 1.17 12.70 3.55
N TRP A 294 2.25 13.00 2.83
CA TRP A 294 2.53 14.35 2.33
C TRP A 294 2.82 14.34 0.83
N LEU A 295 2.25 15.33 0.15
CA LEU A 295 2.15 15.43 -1.30
C LEU A 295 3.13 16.45 -1.84
N ASP A 296 3.51 16.33 -3.10
CA ASP A 296 4.36 17.30 -3.79
C ASP A 296 3.67 18.63 -4.14
N SER A 297 2.35 18.67 -3.99
CA SER A 297 1.50 19.79 -4.36
C SER A 297 0.42 20.05 -3.31
N PRO A 298 0.03 21.31 -3.08
CA PRO A 298 -1.03 21.67 -2.14
C PRO A 298 -2.30 20.85 -2.35
N SER A 299 -2.94 20.44 -1.25
CA SER A 299 -4.29 19.85 -1.31
C SER A 299 -5.31 20.79 -1.92
N PRO A 300 -6.08 20.36 -2.93
CA PRO A 300 -7.26 21.12 -3.30
C PRO A 300 -8.20 21.07 -2.10
N ASP A 301 -8.84 22.20 -1.82
CA ASP A 301 -9.80 22.31 -0.72
C ASP A 301 -11.01 21.38 -0.90
N HIS A 302 -11.18 20.78 -2.08
CA HIS A 302 -12.36 20.00 -2.48
C HIS A 302 -11.98 18.75 -3.27
N PHE A 303 -12.76 17.68 -3.11
CA PHE A 303 -12.65 16.48 -3.94
C PHE A 303 -12.99 16.80 -5.40
N PRO A 304 -12.10 16.50 -6.37
CA PRO A 304 -12.26 16.92 -7.77
C PRO A 304 -13.25 16.07 -8.59
N GLY A 305 -13.80 14.98 -8.05
CA GLY A 305 -14.80 14.13 -8.72
C GLY A 305 -14.21 12.98 -9.56
N PHE A 306 -15.07 12.03 -9.97
CA PHE A 306 -14.68 10.78 -10.68
C PHE A 306 -14.14 10.99 -12.09
N HIS A 307 -14.61 12.01 -12.79
CA HIS A 307 -14.29 12.22 -14.20
C HIS A 307 -12.84 12.66 -14.45
N LEU A 308 -12.13 13.03 -13.38
CA LEU A 308 -10.75 13.45 -13.47
C LEU A 308 -9.78 12.39 -12.93
N ARG A 309 -10.24 11.18 -12.55
CA ARG A 309 -9.44 10.17 -11.83
C ARG A 309 -8.04 9.91 -12.41
N GLY A 310 -7.89 9.83 -13.74
CA GLY A 310 -6.58 9.65 -14.40
C GLY A 310 -5.64 10.87 -14.36
N GLN A 311 -6.12 12.03 -13.90
CA GLN A 311 -5.35 13.27 -13.71
C GLN A 311 -4.98 13.51 -12.23
N TRP A 312 -5.47 12.69 -11.30
CA TRP A 312 -5.29 12.87 -9.84
C TRP A 312 -4.71 11.66 -9.13
N GLU A 313 -4.33 10.60 -9.84
CA GLU A 313 -3.45 9.59 -9.25
C GLU A 313 -2.17 10.31 -8.85
N VAL A 314 -1.99 10.47 -7.54
CA VAL A 314 -0.77 11.02 -6.97
C VAL A 314 0.36 10.14 -7.47
N ASN A 315 1.33 10.76 -8.13
CA ASN A 315 2.56 10.06 -8.45
C ASN A 315 3.23 9.76 -7.10
N GLU A 316 3.08 8.54 -6.59
CA GLU A 316 3.55 8.19 -5.25
C GLU A 316 5.06 8.39 -5.11
N TRP A 317 5.80 8.29 -6.23
CA TRP A 317 7.22 8.58 -6.31
C TRP A 317 7.58 10.04 -6.02
N GLN A 318 6.58 10.93 -6.01
CA GLN A 318 6.75 12.34 -5.66
C GLN A 318 6.28 12.69 -4.25
N THR A 319 5.90 11.69 -3.46
CA THR A 319 5.33 11.88 -2.11
C THR A 319 6.27 11.36 -1.01
N ILE A 320 5.91 11.63 0.24
CA ILE A 320 6.54 11.01 1.41
C ILE A 320 5.48 10.58 2.42
N TRP A 321 5.76 9.52 3.17
CA TRP A 321 4.90 9.06 4.25
C TRP A 321 5.69 8.90 5.55
N LEU A 322 5.26 9.61 6.60
CA LEU A 322 5.84 9.53 7.94
C LEU A 322 4.89 8.76 8.87
N PHE A 323 5.29 7.57 9.32
CA PHE A 323 4.43 6.67 10.08
C PHE A 323 5.17 5.91 11.19
N ARG A 324 4.43 5.31 12.12
CA ARG A 324 4.96 4.43 13.17
C ARG A 324 5.09 3.00 12.63
N ASP A 325 6.12 2.29 13.08
CA ASP A 325 6.32 0.89 12.73
C ASP A 325 5.13 0.01 13.16
N PHE A 326 4.74 -0.91 12.27
CA PHE A 326 3.60 -1.80 12.49
C PHE A 326 3.88 -2.94 13.49
N ARG A 327 5.10 -3.09 14.00
CA ARG A 327 5.46 -4.14 14.97
C ARG A 327 5.08 -3.80 16.41
N LYS A 328 4.45 -4.74 17.11
CA LYS A 328 4.04 -4.71 18.52
C LYS A 328 5.19 -4.40 19.47
N THR A 329 6.38 -4.93 19.21
CA THR A 329 7.54 -4.73 20.07
C THR A 329 8.34 -3.46 19.76
N LYS A 330 7.98 -2.71 18.71
CA LYS A 330 8.75 -1.55 18.22
C LYS A 330 7.96 -0.24 18.31
N ASN A 331 7.25 -0.02 19.42
CA ASN A 331 6.38 1.14 19.61
C ASN A 331 7.09 2.51 19.56
N SER A 332 8.40 2.55 19.79
CA SER A 332 9.23 3.76 19.66
C SER A 332 9.92 3.89 18.29
N ARG A 333 9.66 2.98 17.35
CA ARG A 333 10.25 3.02 16.01
C ARG A 333 9.30 3.69 15.03
N PHE A 334 9.86 4.55 14.22
CA PHE A 334 9.15 5.31 13.21
C PHE A 334 9.87 5.16 11.88
N ASN A 335 9.10 5.25 10.80
CA ASN A 335 9.54 5.03 9.44
C ASN A 335 9.20 6.24 8.58
N ILE A 336 9.99 6.40 7.53
CA ILE A 336 9.69 7.29 6.42
C ILE A 336 9.74 6.47 5.13
N ALA A 337 8.65 6.46 4.37
CA ALA A 337 8.67 6.00 2.99
C ALA A 337 8.87 7.22 2.08
N ILE A 338 9.77 7.10 1.11
CA ILE A 338 10.14 8.17 0.19
C ILE A 338 10.20 7.64 -1.23
N GLY A 339 9.65 8.40 -2.18
CA GLY A 339 9.78 8.09 -3.59
C GLY A 339 11.17 8.39 -4.16
N ALA A 340 11.20 9.01 -5.34
CA ALA A 340 12.43 9.41 -5.99
C ALA A 340 13.30 10.32 -5.09
N ASN A 341 14.62 10.30 -5.29
CA ASN A 341 15.56 11.14 -4.56
C ASN A 341 15.35 12.64 -4.89
N MET A 342 14.44 13.27 -4.15
CA MET A 342 13.93 14.60 -4.46
C MET A 342 14.42 15.70 -3.52
N PHE A 343 15.14 15.33 -2.45
CA PHE A 343 15.59 16.26 -1.40
C PHE A 343 16.89 15.80 -0.73
N GLY A 344 17.73 15.01 -1.42
CA GLY A 344 19.03 14.58 -0.91
C GLY A 344 19.01 13.29 -0.07
N LEU A 345 17.91 12.54 -0.10
CA LEU A 345 17.77 11.23 0.52
C LEU A 345 17.52 10.16 -0.55
N ASP A 346 18.38 9.14 -0.58
CA ASP A 346 18.20 7.99 -1.46
C ASP A 346 17.08 7.08 -0.90
N PRO A 347 16.10 6.64 -1.71
CA PRO A 347 15.05 5.71 -1.28
C PRO A 347 15.57 4.42 -0.62
N GLY A 348 16.75 3.94 -1.00
CA GLY A 348 17.24 2.64 -0.53
C GLY A 348 16.41 1.46 -1.07
N PRO A 349 16.64 0.23 -0.57
CA PRO A 349 16.12 -1.00 -1.18
C PRO A 349 14.59 -1.17 -1.14
N GLN A 350 13.92 -0.58 -0.15
CA GLN A 350 12.47 -0.67 0.06
C GLN A 350 11.78 0.69 -0.01
N ASN A 351 12.47 1.72 -0.51
CA ASN A 351 11.96 3.09 -0.44
C ASN A 351 11.69 3.57 1.00
N GLU A 352 12.27 2.92 2.00
CA GLU A 352 11.96 3.12 3.42
C GLU A 352 13.24 3.31 4.27
N HIS A 353 13.15 4.24 5.21
CA HIS A 353 14.12 4.41 6.30
C HIS A 353 13.42 4.34 7.65
N SER A 354 14.18 4.04 8.70
CA SER A 354 13.67 3.92 10.06
C SER A 354 14.58 4.60 11.09
N TYR A 355 14.01 4.97 12.22
CA TYR A 355 14.75 5.41 13.41
C TYR A 355 14.00 5.06 14.69
N VAL A 356 14.70 5.14 15.82
CA VAL A 356 14.10 5.01 17.16
C VAL A 356 13.95 6.40 17.75
N ALA A 357 12.74 6.75 18.16
CA ALA A 357 12.43 8.06 18.70
C ALA A 357 13.04 8.27 20.09
N ALA A 358 13.49 9.50 20.33
CA ALA A 358 13.86 10.04 21.63
C ALA A 358 12.64 10.64 22.33
N ASN A 359 12.68 10.67 23.67
CA ASN A 359 11.57 11.14 24.49
C ASN A 359 11.44 12.67 24.52
N ASP A 360 12.52 13.40 24.22
CA ASP A 360 12.62 14.85 24.31
C ASP A 360 13.61 15.45 23.29
N GLY A 361 13.62 16.79 23.21
CA GLY A 361 14.51 17.53 22.33
C GLY A 361 14.10 17.52 20.85
N PHE A 362 15.01 17.98 20.00
CA PHE A 362 14.78 18.15 18.56
C PHE A 362 15.48 17.08 17.70
N LYS A 363 16.25 16.19 18.34
CA LYS A 363 16.93 15.07 17.66
C LYS A 363 16.08 13.81 17.81
N ASN A 364 15.85 13.09 16.72
CA ASN A 364 15.08 11.84 16.69
C ASN A 364 13.71 11.97 17.38
N ARG A 365 13.03 13.11 17.26
CA ARG A 365 11.69 13.29 17.82
C ARG A 365 10.69 12.40 17.09
N ALA A 366 9.72 11.82 17.79
CA ALA A 366 8.63 11.03 17.19
C ALA A 366 7.80 11.87 16.20
N TRP A 367 7.35 11.29 15.08
CA TRP A 367 6.57 12.00 14.05
C TRP A 367 5.30 12.66 14.59
N ASP A 368 4.60 11.99 15.50
CA ASP A 368 3.39 12.47 16.16
C ASP A 368 3.66 13.51 17.27
N ASP A 369 4.94 13.79 17.55
CA ASP A 369 5.37 14.78 18.52
C ASP A 369 6.12 15.98 17.90
N ILE A 370 6.39 15.95 16.60
CA ILE A 370 7.00 17.08 15.90
C ILE A 370 5.94 18.14 15.65
N LYS A 371 6.17 19.36 16.16
CA LYS A 371 5.23 20.49 16.11
C LYS A 371 5.84 21.69 15.35
N PRO A 372 5.00 22.61 14.84
CA PRO A 372 5.45 23.83 14.18
C PRO A 372 6.42 24.70 14.99
N GLY A 373 7.20 25.52 14.28
CA GLY A 373 8.06 26.56 14.88
C GLY A 373 9.44 26.07 15.33
N SER A 374 9.87 24.88 14.91
CA SER A 374 11.20 24.36 15.20
C SER A 374 11.71 23.45 14.07
N LEU A 375 13.03 23.42 13.91
CA LEU A 375 13.71 22.54 12.98
C LEU A 375 14.22 21.30 13.74
N TYR A 376 13.85 20.12 13.26
CA TYR A 376 14.21 18.83 13.85
C TYR A 376 15.24 18.11 12.98
N CYS A 377 16.05 17.25 13.60
CA CYS A 377 17.02 16.42 12.91
C CYS A 377 16.85 14.94 13.29
N ILE A 378 16.78 14.07 12.29
CA ILE A 378 16.47 12.66 12.48
C ILE A 378 17.56 11.81 11.84
N GLU A 379 18.14 10.91 12.62
CA GLU A 379 19.14 9.93 12.18
C GLU A 379 18.45 8.68 11.66
N LEU A 380 18.61 8.43 10.37
CA LEU A 380 17.92 7.39 9.62
C LEU A 380 18.84 6.23 9.27
N SER A 381 18.36 5.02 9.60
CA SER A 381 18.90 3.76 9.13
C SER A 381 18.06 3.24 7.96
N VAL A 382 18.72 2.61 6.99
CA VAL A 382 18.02 2.03 5.84
C VAL A 382 17.24 0.79 6.25
N ARG A 383 16.01 0.66 5.74
CA ARG A 383 15.21 -0.55 5.87
C ARG A 383 15.55 -1.49 4.70
N GLU A 384 16.13 -2.64 5.01
CA GLU A 384 16.56 -3.61 4.00
C GLU A 384 15.39 -4.43 3.45
N ASN A 385 14.48 -4.80 4.35
CA ASN A 385 13.22 -5.48 4.05
C ASN A 385 12.22 -5.23 5.20
N MET A 386 11.01 -5.79 5.11
CA MET A 386 9.98 -5.56 6.11
C MET A 386 10.34 -6.02 7.55
N PHE A 387 11.34 -6.89 7.70
CA PHE A 387 11.77 -7.44 9.00
C PHE A 387 13.08 -6.81 9.49
N VAL A 388 13.97 -6.43 8.58
CA VAL A 388 15.35 -6.04 8.87
C VAL A 388 15.56 -4.54 8.60
N VAL A 389 16.10 -3.87 9.62
CA VAL A 389 16.61 -2.50 9.53
C VAL A 389 18.09 -2.55 9.82
N SER A 390 18.89 -1.85 9.01
CA SER A 390 20.32 -1.71 9.25
C SER A 390 20.60 -1.14 10.64
N GLU A 391 21.68 -1.61 11.27
CA GLU A 391 22.16 -1.04 12.53
C GLU A 391 22.87 0.30 12.33
N ASP A 392 23.38 0.55 11.13
CA ASP A 392 24.11 1.77 10.81
C ASP A 392 23.16 2.91 10.47
N VAL A 393 23.42 4.08 11.05
CA VAL A 393 22.83 5.33 10.59
C VAL A 393 23.63 5.80 9.38
N GLN A 394 22.94 6.00 8.27
CA GLN A 394 23.57 6.36 6.99
C GLN A 394 23.16 7.75 6.53
N ASN A 395 21.99 8.21 6.98
CA ASN A 395 21.40 9.46 6.55
C ASN A 395 20.89 10.26 7.74
N ILE A 396 20.77 11.57 7.55
CA ILE A 396 19.94 12.42 8.40
C ILE A 396 18.85 13.09 7.58
N LEU A 397 17.71 13.31 8.22
CA LEU A 397 16.60 14.11 7.71
C LEU A 397 16.43 15.34 8.59
N MET A 398 16.56 16.50 7.98
CA MET A 398 16.15 17.78 8.56
C MET A 398 14.68 17.99 8.21
N LEU A 399 13.85 18.42 9.17
CA LEU A 399 12.47 18.77 8.86
C LEU A 399 11.88 19.88 9.73
N GLU A 400 10.95 20.64 9.15
CA GLU A 400 10.21 21.73 9.77
C GLU A 400 8.75 21.72 9.28
N LEU A 401 7.82 22.02 10.19
CA LEU A 401 6.41 22.22 9.87
C LEU A 401 6.07 23.71 9.86
N SER A 402 5.23 24.12 8.90
CA SER A 402 4.62 25.45 8.87
C SER A 402 3.74 25.69 10.10
N GLU A 403 3.45 26.96 10.42
CA GLU A 403 2.64 27.34 11.59
C GLU A 403 1.25 26.70 11.63
N ASP A 404 0.61 26.55 10.47
CA ASP A 404 -0.68 25.86 10.28
C ASP A 404 -0.55 24.32 10.12
N ALA A 405 0.69 23.84 10.16
CA ALA A 405 1.12 22.47 9.90
C ALA A 405 0.64 21.91 8.55
N GLN A 406 0.25 22.74 7.57
CA GLN A 406 -0.17 22.26 6.25
C GLN A 406 1.00 22.02 5.29
N GLN A 407 2.20 22.43 5.68
CA GLN A 407 3.42 22.27 4.89
C GLN A 407 4.51 21.61 5.73
N LEU A 408 5.18 20.64 5.13
CA LEU A 408 6.32 19.94 5.69
C LEU A 408 7.52 20.19 4.78
N THR A 409 8.50 20.93 5.28
CA THR A 409 9.76 21.17 4.57
C THR A 409 10.82 20.20 5.07
N VAL A 410 11.46 19.47 4.16
CA VAL A 410 12.45 18.44 4.49
C VAL A 410 13.73 18.59 3.67
N GLU A 411 14.86 18.17 4.24
CA GLU A 411 16.14 18.04 3.53
C GLU A 411 16.89 16.82 4.06
N GLY A 412 17.26 15.92 3.15
CA GLY A 412 18.04 14.72 3.41
C GLY A 412 19.53 14.98 3.20
N ARG A 413 20.37 14.32 4.00
CA ARG A 413 21.83 14.37 3.86
C ARG A 413 22.44 13.01 4.15
N GLN A 414 23.42 12.63 3.34
CA GLN A 414 24.22 11.41 3.53
C GLN A 414 25.29 11.63 4.61
N THR A 415 24.85 11.66 5.86
CA THR A 415 25.69 11.76 7.06
C THR A 415 25.07 10.91 8.16
N SER A 416 25.90 10.34 9.03
CA SER A 416 25.46 9.41 10.07
C SER A 416 25.05 10.05 11.39
N GLU A 417 25.20 11.38 11.56
CA GLU A 417 24.90 12.03 12.83
C GLU A 417 24.35 13.45 12.66
N CYS A 418 23.34 13.78 13.46
CA CYS A 418 22.88 15.15 13.65
C CYS A 418 23.94 15.97 14.40
N SER A 419 24.36 17.09 13.83
CA SER A 419 25.31 17.98 14.50
C SER A 419 24.73 18.60 15.78
N LYS A 420 25.60 19.14 16.65
CA LYS A 420 25.15 19.99 17.76
C LYS A 420 24.55 21.27 17.15
N GLY A 421 23.23 21.40 17.21
CA GLY A 421 22.49 22.51 16.61
C GLY A 421 22.92 23.91 17.10
N PRO A 422 22.30 24.99 16.61
CA PRO A 422 21.10 25.01 15.79
C PRO A 422 21.36 24.54 14.36
N TRP A 423 20.38 23.84 13.78
CA TRP A 423 20.46 23.43 12.39
C TRP A 423 19.88 24.49 11.46
N ARG A 424 20.15 24.33 10.17
CA ARG A 424 19.56 25.11 9.08
C ARG A 424 19.48 24.22 7.84
N PHE A 425 18.53 24.48 6.97
CA PHE A 425 18.55 23.96 5.60
C PHE A 425 19.78 24.51 4.85
N GLN A 426 20.25 23.75 3.85
CA GLN A 426 21.44 24.04 3.06
C GLN A 426 21.12 24.31 1.58
N GLY A 427 19.83 24.46 1.22
CA GLY A 427 19.40 24.82 -0.12
C GLY A 427 18.98 23.63 -0.99
N MET A 428 18.82 22.43 -0.41
CA MET A 428 18.24 21.26 -1.09
C MET A 428 16.90 20.86 -0.48
N GLU A 429 16.32 21.72 0.37
CA GLU A 429 15.04 21.46 0.99
C GLU A 429 13.91 21.40 -0.03
N ARG A 430 12.92 20.55 0.26
CA ARG A 430 11.68 20.43 -0.50
C ARG A 430 10.50 20.54 0.45
N THR A 431 9.48 21.26 0.01
CA THR A 431 8.22 21.38 0.73
C THR A 431 7.18 20.43 0.16
N PHE A 432 6.54 19.70 1.06
CA PHE A 432 5.39 18.84 0.82
C PHE A 432 4.17 19.38 1.55
N TYR A 433 2.99 18.94 1.13
CA TYR A 433 1.72 19.51 1.53
C TYR A 433 0.73 18.43 1.96
N ARG A 434 -0.26 18.84 2.77
CA ARG A 434 -1.41 18.00 3.09
C ARG A 434 -2.71 18.72 2.80
#